data_AF-A0A819T2T1-F1
#
_entry.id   AF-A0A819T2T1-F1
#
_cell.length_a   1.000
_cell.length_b   1.000
_cell.length_c   1.000
_cell.angle_alpha   90.00
_cell.angle_beta   90.00
_cell.angle_gamma   90.00
#
_symmetry.space_group_name_H-M   'P 1'
#
loop_
_entity.id
_entity.type
_entity.pdbx_description
1 polymer ?
#
loop_
_entity_poly.entity_id
_entity_poly.type
_entity_poly.pdbx_seq_one_letter_code
_entity_poly.pdbx_strand_id
1 'polypeptide(L)'
;MNLAMINDVSVCLGHGNGSFASETRYSVGSYPLSVAVGDFNNDAHLDIVIANSESNDVSVLLCHGNGSFASQTRYLAGATPISVAVGDFNKDTGLDIVVANRDSNDVSVLLGHGNGFFANETRYSVGYGPQSVATGDLNSDTLLDIVVVNGNENDVSVLLQYNRGALTYNVAYAAGGGSSIQCIVIDDFNSDTNLDIILSNQGTNNLGVLFGYGNGSFEKEMMLSTGSKSRPVLDALGDFNGDNLVDIAIANYGTKEVVMMLGNENGTFEMQKSHGKSFDSRPLAMISGDLDNDKRSEIAIVYDDNDN
;
A
#
# COMPACT_ATOMS: atom_id res chain seq x y z
N MET A 1 -6.70 27.17 16.15
CA MET A 1 -5.81 27.39 14.99
C MET A 1 -6.41 26.55 13.88
N ASN A 2 -6.95 27.19 12.85
CA ASN A 2 -7.59 26.48 11.75
C ASN A 2 -6.45 25.85 10.94
N LEU A 3 -6.24 24.54 11.05
CA LEU A 3 -5.44 23.83 10.05
C LEU A 3 -6.14 24.13 8.72
N ALA A 4 -5.50 24.89 7.84
CA ALA A 4 -5.99 24.96 6.48
C ALA A 4 -6.05 23.51 6.01
N MET A 5 -7.23 23.00 5.67
CA MET A 5 -7.34 21.64 5.17
C MET A 5 -6.54 21.61 3.87
N ILE A 6 -5.37 20.97 3.92
CA ILE A 6 -4.45 20.91 2.82
C ILE A 6 -5.01 19.83 1.88
N ASN A 7 -5.69 20.28 0.83
CA ASN A 7 -6.26 19.45 -0.22
C ASN A 7 -5.31 19.46 -1.42
N ASP A 8 -4.03 19.18 -1.15
CA ASP A 8 -2.99 19.10 -2.16
C ASP A 8 -2.18 17.80 -2.04
N VAL A 9 -1.48 17.48 -3.13
CA VAL A 9 -0.37 16.53 -3.14
C VAL A 9 0.90 17.33 -3.44
N SER A 10 1.95 17.13 -2.63
CA SER A 10 3.28 17.71 -2.85
C SER A 10 4.16 16.76 -3.64
N VAL A 11 4.88 17.29 -4.64
CA VAL A 11 5.87 16.56 -5.44
C VAL A 11 7.23 17.21 -5.23
N CYS A 12 8.20 16.41 -4.78
CA CYS A 12 9.60 16.82 -4.59
C CYS A 12 10.48 16.01 -5.55
N LEU A 13 11.07 16.64 -6.57
CA LEU A 13 11.89 15.92 -7.56
C LEU A 13 13.25 15.55 -6.98
N GLY A 14 13.62 14.27 -7.05
CA GLY A 14 14.93 13.78 -6.61
C GLY A 14 16.07 14.22 -7.53
N HIS A 15 17.22 14.54 -6.95
CA HIS A 15 18.45 14.88 -7.68
C HIS A 15 19.35 13.64 -7.95
N GLY A 16 18.95 12.44 -7.52
CA GLY A 16 19.72 11.20 -7.68
C GLY A 16 20.97 11.12 -6.80
N ASN A 17 21.02 11.90 -5.73
CA ASN A 17 22.11 11.94 -4.76
C ASN A 17 21.57 11.97 -3.32
N GLY A 18 20.35 11.47 -3.12
CA GLY A 18 19.63 11.54 -1.84
C GLY A 18 19.02 12.91 -1.47
N SER A 19 19.15 13.94 -2.31
CA SER A 19 18.50 15.25 -2.10
C SER A 19 17.34 15.51 -3.05
N PHE A 20 16.43 16.40 -2.64
CA PHE A 20 15.22 16.74 -3.39
C PHE A 20 15.13 18.24 -3.67
N ALA A 21 14.53 18.59 -4.81
CA ALA A 21 14.11 19.95 -5.13
C ALA A 21 12.98 20.40 -4.20
N SER A 22 12.72 21.72 -4.16
CA SER A 22 11.58 22.28 -3.43
C SER A 22 10.26 21.70 -3.91
N GLU A 23 9.32 21.50 -2.99
CA GLU A 23 8.01 20.94 -3.30
C GLU A 23 7.23 21.80 -4.30
N THR A 24 6.52 21.12 -5.19
CA THR A 24 5.45 21.71 -6.01
C THR A 24 4.13 21.06 -5.62
N ARG A 25 3.10 21.88 -5.36
CA ARG A 25 1.80 21.42 -4.85
C ARG A 25 0.76 21.41 -5.96
N TYR A 26 -0.03 20.34 -6.00
CA TYR A 26 -1.14 20.17 -6.93
C TYR A 26 -2.44 19.95 -6.17
N SER A 27 -3.51 20.65 -6.54
CA SER A 27 -4.81 20.52 -5.87
C SER A 27 -5.46 19.17 -6.16
N VAL A 28 -5.95 18.51 -5.10
CA VAL A 28 -6.67 17.22 -5.15
C VAL A 28 -8.07 17.36 -4.56
N GLY A 29 -8.75 16.26 -4.25
CA GLY A 29 -10.02 16.25 -3.53
C GLY A 29 -9.86 16.57 -2.05
N SER A 30 -10.94 16.42 -1.28
CA SER A 30 -10.95 16.80 0.14
C SER A 30 -10.41 15.69 1.03
N TYR A 31 -9.52 16.06 1.95
CA TYR A 31 -8.91 15.17 2.95
C TYR A 31 -8.24 13.94 2.30
N PRO A 32 -7.17 14.14 1.49
CA PRO A 32 -6.45 13.06 0.83
C PRO A 32 -5.72 12.18 1.86
N LEU A 33 -5.82 10.84 1.71
CA LEU A 33 -5.26 9.88 2.67
C LEU A 33 -4.28 8.87 2.07
N SER A 34 -4.33 8.61 0.77
CA SER A 34 -3.48 7.61 0.12
C SER A 34 -3.17 8.02 -1.31
N VAL A 35 -2.00 7.62 -1.78
CA VAL A 35 -1.48 7.93 -3.11
C VAL A 35 -0.86 6.67 -3.73
N ALA A 36 -1.08 6.47 -5.02
CA ALA A 36 -0.37 5.50 -5.83
C ALA A 36 0.09 6.14 -7.14
N VAL A 37 1.06 5.51 -7.80
CA VAL A 37 1.64 5.99 -9.05
C VAL A 37 1.59 4.88 -10.11
N GLY A 38 1.41 5.28 -11.37
CA GLY A 38 1.34 4.36 -12.50
C GLY A 38 1.26 5.13 -13.82
N ASP A 39 1.60 4.51 -14.94
CA ASP A 39 1.40 5.11 -16.27
C ASP A 39 -0.05 4.85 -16.71
N PHE A 40 -0.96 5.80 -16.47
CA PHE A 40 -2.39 5.61 -16.74
C PHE A 40 -2.77 5.93 -18.19
N ASN A 41 -1.87 6.54 -18.96
CA ASN A 41 -2.11 6.97 -20.34
C ASN A 41 -1.14 6.35 -21.37
N ASN A 42 -0.29 5.42 -20.94
CA ASN A 42 0.71 4.72 -21.75
C ASN A 42 1.72 5.64 -22.44
N ASP A 43 2.10 6.75 -21.78
CA ASP A 43 3.07 7.71 -22.31
C ASP A 43 4.49 7.56 -21.74
N ALA A 44 4.71 6.52 -20.92
CA ALA A 44 5.94 6.19 -20.21
C ALA A 44 6.35 7.17 -19.10
N HIS A 45 5.44 8.04 -18.66
CA HIS A 45 5.62 8.85 -17.45
C HIS A 45 4.69 8.35 -16.34
N LEU A 46 5.20 8.34 -15.10
CA LEU A 46 4.39 7.97 -13.96
C LEU A 46 3.42 9.12 -13.61
N ASP A 47 2.15 8.80 -13.66
CA ASP A 47 1.04 9.62 -13.21
C ASP A 47 0.73 9.35 -11.73
N ILE A 48 -0.19 10.13 -11.14
CA ILE A 48 -0.57 10.03 -9.73
C ILE A 48 -2.08 9.79 -9.60
N VAL A 49 -2.48 8.87 -8.72
CA VAL A 49 -3.84 8.74 -8.22
C VAL A 49 -3.87 8.95 -6.70
N ILE A 50 -4.86 9.69 -6.20
CA ILE A 50 -5.03 10.01 -4.77
C ILE A 50 -6.44 9.64 -4.30
N ALA A 51 -6.56 8.96 -3.15
CA ALA A 51 -7.83 8.72 -2.48
C ALA A 51 -8.22 9.90 -1.57
N ASN A 52 -9.39 10.50 -1.81
CA ASN A 52 -9.87 11.69 -1.09
C ASN A 52 -11.06 11.34 -0.20
N SER A 53 -10.79 11.15 1.08
CA SER A 53 -11.72 10.51 2.00
C SER A 53 -12.99 11.33 2.26
N GLU A 54 -12.90 12.66 2.37
CA GLU A 54 -14.07 13.50 2.68
C GLU A 54 -14.96 13.71 1.44
N SER A 55 -14.36 13.76 0.24
CA SER A 55 -15.11 13.96 -1.00
C SER A 55 -15.60 12.67 -1.67
N ASN A 56 -15.25 11.50 -1.14
CA ASN A 56 -15.68 10.19 -1.64
C ASN A 56 -15.30 9.93 -3.10
N ASP A 57 -14.07 10.30 -3.47
CA ASP A 57 -13.56 10.13 -4.82
C ASP A 57 -12.04 9.94 -4.85
N VAL A 58 -11.53 9.63 -6.04
CA VAL A 58 -10.11 9.68 -6.35
C VAL A 58 -9.79 10.83 -7.30
N SER A 59 -8.60 11.42 -7.14
CA SER A 59 -8.02 12.40 -8.06
C SER A 59 -6.94 11.73 -8.90
N VAL A 60 -7.01 11.85 -10.23
CA VAL A 60 -5.97 11.39 -11.16
C VAL A 60 -5.29 12.61 -11.78
N LEU A 61 -3.96 12.67 -11.67
CA LEU A 61 -3.12 13.74 -12.21
C LEU A 61 -2.13 13.12 -13.20
N LEU A 62 -2.23 13.51 -14.47
CA LEU A 62 -1.35 13.01 -15.53
C LEU A 62 -0.05 13.83 -15.58
N CYS A 63 1.08 13.15 -15.69
CA CYS A 63 2.40 13.75 -15.76
C CYS A 63 2.70 14.29 -17.17
N HIS A 64 3.45 15.38 -17.26
CA HIS A 64 3.93 15.94 -18.52
C HIS A 64 5.36 15.48 -18.88
N GLY A 65 5.92 14.54 -18.11
CA GLY A 65 7.27 14.00 -18.30
C GLY A 65 8.43 14.93 -17.88
N ASN A 66 8.13 16.16 -17.46
CA ASN A 66 9.10 17.12 -16.93
C ASN A 66 8.97 17.31 -15.41
N GLY A 67 8.27 16.42 -14.72
CA GLY A 67 7.96 16.51 -13.29
C GLY A 67 6.79 17.45 -12.95
N SER A 68 6.10 18.01 -13.94
CA SER A 68 4.85 18.73 -13.74
C SER A 68 3.62 17.90 -14.12
N PHE A 69 2.50 18.18 -13.45
CA PHE A 69 1.25 17.44 -13.63
C PHE A 69 0.12 18.33 -14.15
N ALA A 70 -0.77 17.71 -14.92
CA ALA A 70 -2.04 18.29 -15.33
C ALA A 70 -2.96 18.51 -14.13
N SER A 71 -3.99 19.34 -14.31
CA SER A 71 -5.06 19.47 -13.32
C SER A 71 -5.75 18.12 -13.08
N GLN A 72 -6.15 17.87 -11.83
CA GLN A 72 -6.85 16.64 -11.46
C GLN A 72 -8.10 16.38 -12.31
N THR A 73 -8.31 15.11 -12.68
CA THR A 73 -9.61 14.55 -13.06
C THR A 73 -10.12 13.71 -11.89
N ARG A 74 -11.41 13.80 -11.56
CA ARG A 74 -11.99 13.16 -10.37
C ARG A 74 -12.96 12.06 -10.77
N TYR A 75 -12.88 10.93 -10.08
CA TYR A 75 -13.75 9.77 -10.27
C TYR A 75 -14.34 9.32 -8.95
N LEU A 76 -15.65 9.04 -8.93
CA LEU A 76 -16.33 8.61 -7.72
C LEU A 76 -15.76 7.29 -7.18
N ALA A 77 -15.79 7.16 -5.86
CA ALA A 77 -15.49 5.93 -5.15
C ALA A 77 -16.60 5.65 -4.12
N GLY A 78 -16.38 4.65 -3.26
CA GLY A 78 -17.24 4.41 -2.11
C GLY A 78 -17.09 5.48 -1.03
N ALA A 79 -17.77 5.28 0.10
CA ALA A 79 -17.76 6.24 1.19
C ALA A 79 -16.45 6.14 2.00
N THR A 80 -15.80 7.28 2.19
CA THR A 80 -14.53 7.43 2.92
C THR A 80 -13.44 6.54 2.31
N PRO A 81 -12.98 6.82 1.07
CA PRO A 81 -11.86 6.12 0.47
C PRO A 81 -10.57 6.45 1.22
N ILE A 82 -9.80 5.43 1.58
CA ILE A 82 -8.63 5.61 2.46
C ILE A 82 -7.33 5.00 1.94
N SER A 83 -7.40 4.08 0.97
CA SER A 83 -6.26 3.34 0.44
C SER A 83 -6.53 3.04 -1.03
N VAL A 84 -5.51 3.24 -1.86
CA VAL A 84 -5.56 3.03 -3.30
C VAL A 84 -4.42 2.11 -3.75
N ALA A 85 -4.73 1.17 -4.64
CA ALA A 85 -3.78 0.34 -5.36
C ALA A 85 -4.08 0.40 -6.86
N VAL A 86 -3.09 0.07 -7.70
CA VAL A 86 -3.19 0.16 -9.16
C VAL A 86 -2.59 -1.07 -9.81
N GLY A 87 -3.13 -1.47 -10.96
CA GLY A 87 -2.70 -2.65 -11.71
C GLY A 87 -3.59 -2.90 -12.92
N ASP A 88 -3.14 -3.70 -13.89
CA ASP A 88 -3.98 -4.15 -15.02
C ASP A 88 -4.74 -5.41 -14.61
N PHE A 89 -5.97 -5.25 -14.12
CA PHE A 89 -6.77 -6.37 -13.61
C PHE A 89 -7.41 -7.10 -14.78
N ASN A 90 -7.95 -6.36 -15.75
CA ASN A 90 -8.73 -6.93 -16.86
C ASN A 90 -7.86 -7.42 -18.05
N LYS A 91 -6.54 -7.22 -18.00
CA LYS A 91 -5.57 -7.57 -19.05
C LYS A 91 -5.79 -6.84 -20.35
N ASP A 92 -6.20 -5.58 -20.29
CA ASP A 92 -6.39 -4.73 -21.47
C ASP A 92 -5.23 -3.75 -21.70
N THR A 93 -4.15 -3.85 -20.91
CA THR A 93 -2.96 -2.98 -20.90
C THR A 93 -3.17 -1.59 -20.32
N GLY A 94 -4.39 -1.21 -19.95
CA GLY A 94 -4.65 -0.05 -19.11
C GLY A 94 -4.45 -0.40 -17.64
N LEU A 95 -3.77 0.46 -16.89
CA LEU A 95 -3.80 0.36 -15.44
C LEU A 95 -5.18 0.76 -14.93
N ASP A 96 -5.77 -0.09 -14.09
CA ASP A 96 -7.00 0.16 -13.36
C ASP A 96 -6.68 0.66 -11.93
N ILE A 97 -7.70 1.21 -11.27
CA ILE A 97 -7.61 1.72 -9.89
C ILE A 97 -8.50 0.86 -8.98
N VAL A 98 -7.97 0.46 -7.82
CA VAL A 98 -8.72 -0.18 -6.73
C VAL A 98 -8.68 0.69 -5.49
N VAL A 99 -9.83 0.93 -4.87
CA VAL A 99 -9.96 1.84 -3.72
C VAL A 99 -10.70 1.15 -2.58
N ALA A 100 -10.07 1.06 -1.40
CA ALA A 100 -10.73 0.62 -0.17
C ALA A 100 -11.56 1.76 0.43
N ASN A 101 -12.86 1.51 0.67
CA ASN A 101 -13.81 2.52 1.14
C ASN A 101 -14.33 2.14 2.54
N ARG A 102 -13.81 2.83 3.55
CA ARG A 102 -13.92 2.44 4.95
C ARG A 102 -15.37 2.40 5.44
N ASP A 103 -16.16 3.41 5.10
CA ASP A 103 -17.48 3.60 5.70
C ASP A 103 -18.59 2.91 4.91
N SER A 104 -18.34 2.56 3.65
CA SER A 104 -19.24 1.71 2.85
C SER A 104 -18.93 0.21 2.90
N ASN A 105 -17.80 -0.20 3.51
CA ASN A 105 -17.39 -1.60 3.63
C ASN A 105 -17.30 -2.32 2.26
N ASP A 106 -16.70 -1.65 1.30
CA ASP A 106 -16.46 -2.17 -0.04
C ASP A 106 -15.15 -1.68 -0.63
N VAL A 107 -14.73 -2.33 -1.71
CA VAL A 107 -13.73 -1.81 -2.64
C VAL A 107 -14.40 -1.30 -3.91
N SER A 108 -13.89 -0.21 -4.45
CA SER A 108 -14.27 0.34 -5.76
C SER A 108 -13.18 -0.03 -6.76
N VAL A 109 -13.57 -0.57 -7.92
CA VAL A 109 -12.67 -0.86 -9.04
C VAL A 109 -13.07 0.03 -10.21
N LEU A 110 -12.13 0.84 -10.69
CA LEU A 110 -12.30 1.73 -11.83
C LEU A 110 -11.40 1.24 -12.95
N LEU A 111 -11.98 0.69 -14.01
CA LEU A 111 -11.22 0.15 -15.13
C LEU A 111 -10.62 1.29 -15.97
N GLY A 112 -9.31 1.23 -16.20
CA GLY A 112 -8.58 2.16 -17.03
C GLY A 112 -8.84 1.93 -18.51
N HIS A 113 -8.77 2.98 -19.31
CA HIS A 113 -8.82 2.89 -20.77
C HIS A 113 -7.45 3.03 -21.43
N GLY A 114 -6.38 3.11 -20.63
CA GLY A 114 -5.00 3.28 -21.09
C GLY A 114 -4.74 4.62 -21.80
N ASN A 115 -5.60 5.61 -21.59
CA ASN A 115 -5.51 6.95 -22.18
C ASN A 115 -5.69 8.07 -21.14
N GLY A 116 -5.52 7.72 -19.85
CA GLY A 116 -5.73 8.62 -18.71
C GLY A 116 -7.18 8.75 -18.25
N PHE A 117 -8.14 8.07 -18.91
CA PHE A 117 -9.54 8.03 -18.48
C PHE A 117 -9.93 6.66 -17.93
N PHE A 118 -10.89 6.69 -17.01
CA PHE A 118 -11.41 5.51 -16.32
C PHE A 118 -12.92 5.37 -16.49
N ALA A 119 -13.40 4.14 -16.46
CA ALA A 119 -14.82 3.83 -16.34
C ALA A 119 -15.36 4.24 -14.96
N ASN A 120 -16.69 4.27 -14.83
CA ASN A 120 -17.33 4.40 -13.52
C ASN A 120 -16.97 3.23 -12.60
N GLU A 121 -17.01 3.47 -11.31
CA GLU A 121 -16.67 2.49 -10.29
C GLU A 121 -17.63 1.29 -10.28
N THR A 122 -17.05 0.09 -10.18
CA THR A 122 -17.78 -1.12 -9.79
C THR A 122 -17.39 -1.46 -8.36
N ARG A 123 -18.39 -1.74 -7.51
CA ARG A 123 -18.19 -1.91 -6.07
C ARG A 123 -18.38 -3.35 -5.63
N TYR A 124 -17.48 -3.83 -4.79
CA TYR A 124 -17.51 -5.18 -4.25
C TYR A 124 -17.44 -5.13 -2.73
N SER A 125 -18.44 -5.71 -2.07
CA SER A 125 -18.49 -5.75 -0.60
C SER A 125 -17.33 -6.57 -0.04
N VAL A 126 -16.76 -6.06 1.06
CA VAL A 126 -15.70 -6.72 1.85
C VAL A 126 -16.10 -6.71 3.31
N GLY A 127 -15.18 -7.05 4.22
CA GLY A 127 -15.42 -6.95 5.66
C GLY A 127 -15.56 -5.50 6.16
N TYR A 128 -15.85 -5.34 7.45
CA TYR A 128 -16.11 -4.02 8.04
C TYR A 128 -14.85 -3.18 8.22
N GLY A 129 -14.97 -1.91 7.82
CA GLY A 129 -13.92 -0.91 7.96
C GLY A 129 -12.63 -1.31 7.25
N PRO A 130 -12.66 -1.52 5.92
CA PRO A 130 -11.44 -1.77 5.17
C PRO A 130 -10.45 -0.63 5.44
N GLN A 131 -9.18 -0.98 5.67
CA GLN A 131 -8.07 -0.10 6.10
C GLN A 131 -6.96 0.03 5.07
N SER A 132 -6.68 -1.05 4.35
CA SER A 132 -5.64 -1.07 3.31
C SER A 132 -6.02 -2.05 2.22
N VAL A 133 -5.58 -1.77 0.99
CA VAL A 133 -5.74 -2.65 -0.16
C VAL A 133 -4.40 -2.87 -0.85
N ALA A 134 -4.14 -4.11 -1.24
CA ALA A 134 -3.01 -4.51 -2.06
C ALA A 134 -3.47 -5.51 -3.13
N THR A 135 -2.65 -5.69 -4.17
CA THR A 135 -3.05 -6.39 -5.39
C THR A 135 -1.92 -7.28 -5.89
N GLY A 136 -2.24 -8.46 -6.38
CA GLY A 136 -1.25 -9.45 -6.84
C GLY A 136 -1.93 -10.71 -7.36
N ASP A 137 -1.24 -11.52 -8.16
CA ASP A 137 -1.73 -12.83 -8.62
C ASP A 137 -1.55 -13.88 -7.52
N LEU A 138 -2.57 -14.11 -6.70
CA LEU A 138 -2.51 -14.98 -5.52
C LEU A 138 -2.88 -16.43 -5.85
N ASN A 139 -3.41 -16.67 -7.05
CA ASN A 139 -3.89 -17.97 -7.49
C ASN A 139 -3.16 -18.51 -8.73
N SER A 140 -2.08 -17.83 -9.15
CA SER A 140 -1.24 -18.18 -10.31
C SER A 140 -2.03 -18.30 -11.62
N ASP A 141 -3.14 -17.58 -11.76
CA ASP A 141 -3.94 -17.56 -12.98
C ASP A 141 -3.59 -16.39 -13.92
N THR A 142 -2.59 -15.61 -13.51
CA THR A 142 -2.01 -14.44 -14.17
C THR A 142 -2.87 -13.17 -14.09
N LEU A 143 -4.08 -13.21 -13.54
CA LEU A 143 -4.91 -12.04 -13.27
C LEU A 143 -4.54 -11.46 -11.91
N LEU A 144 -4.62 -10.14 -11.76
CA LEU A 144 -4.44 -9.52 -10.45
C LEU A 144 -5.67 -9.77 -9.58
N ASP A 145 -5.44 -10.30 -8.38
CA ASP A 145 -6.41 -10.39 -7.31
C ASP A 145 -6.30 -9.18 -6.37
N ILE A 146 -7.26 -9.05 -5.46
CA ILE A 146 -7.32 -7.96 -4.48
C ILE A 146 -7.30 -8.52 -3.07
N VAL A 147 -6.46 -7.96 -2.21
CA VAL A 147 -6.45 -8.27 -0.77
C VAL A 147 -6.78 -7.01 0.01
N VAL A 148 -7.69 -7.16 0.98
CA VAL A 148 -8.20 -6.05 1.77
C VAL A 148 -8.11 -6.38 3.25
N VAL A 149 -7.49 -5.50 4.03
CA VAL A 149 -7.52 -5.57 5.49
C VAL A 149 -8.79 -4.93 6.01
N ASN A 150 -9.60 -5.65 6.78
CA ASN A 150 -10.81 -5.12 7.40
C ASN A 150 -10.55 -4.83 8.88
N GLY A 151 -10.10 -3.61 9.18
CA GLY A 151 -9.59 -3.28 10.51
C GLY A 151 -10.64 -3.26 11.63
N ASN A 152 -11.94 -3.14 11.32
CA ASN A 152 -12.98 -3.25 12.34
C ASN A 152 -13.40 -4.70 12.62
N GLU A 153 -13.14 -5.64 11.69
CA GLU A 153 -13.36 -7.09 11.85
C GLU A 153 -12.10 -7.85 12.25
N ASN A 154 -10.92 -7.27 12.05
CA ASN A 154 -9.61 -7.89 12.26
C ASN A 154 -9.40 -9.15 11.41
N ASP A 155 -9.83 -9.08 10.15
CA ASP A 155 -9.57 -10.11 9.16
C ASP A 155 -9.08 -9.51 7.84
N VAL A 156 -8.82 -10.41 6.90
CA VAL A 156 -8.38 -10.08 5.55
C VAL A 156 -9.35 -10.71 4.55
N SER A 157 -9.95 -9.90 3.67
CA SER A 157 -10.70 -10.40 2.51
C SER A 157 -9.78 -10.59 1.31
N VAL A 158 -9.90 -11.73 0.64
CA VAL A 158 -9.20 -12.02 -0.63
C VAL A 158 -10.23 -12.13 -1.74
N LEU A 159 -10.17 -11.25 -2.73
CA LEU A 159 -11.09 -11.21 -3.86
C LEU A 159 -10.33 -11.71 -5.08
N LEU A 160 -10.64 -12.95 -5.48
CA LEU A 160 -10.02 -13.56 -6.64
C LEU A 160 -10.70 -13.09 -7.92
N GLN A 161 -9.89 -12.76 -8.91
CA GLN A 161 -10.37 -12.34 -10.21
C GLN A 161 -10.72 -13.54 -11.09
N TYR A 162 -11.87 -13.47 -11.75
CA TYR A 162 -12.28 -14.40 -12.78
C TYR A 162 -12.76 -13.65 -14.02
N ASN A 163 -12.59 -14.26 -15.19
CA ASN A 163 -13.11 -13.76 -16.48
C ASN A 163 -12.71 -12.30 -16.81
N ARG A 164 -11.50 -11.87 -16.43
CA ARG A 164 -10.96 -10.54 -16.78
C ARG A 164 -11.84 -9.36 -16.30
N GLY A 165 -12.27 -9.38 -15.04
CA GLY A 165 -12.90 -8.23 -14.38
C GLY A 165 -14.01 -8.57 -13.40
N ALA A 166 -14.41 -9.84 -13.26
CA ALA A 166 -15.38 -10.25 -12.26
C ALA A 166 -14.67 -10.79 -11.02
N LEU A 167 -14.77 -10.08 -9.89
CA LEU A 167 -14.23 -10.56 -8.63
C LEU A 167 -15.20 -11.53 -7.94
N THR A 168 -14.67 -12.61 -7.39
CA THR A 168 -15.39 -13.50 -6.47
C THR A 168 -14.76 -13.41 -5.10
N TYR A 169 -15.61 -13.31 -4.07
CA TYR A 169 -15.17 -13.32 -2.69
C TYR A 169 -14.57 -14.67 -2.31
N ASN A 170 -13.30 -14.68 -1.91
CA ASN A 170 -12.63 -15.78 -1.26
C ASN A 170 -12.32 -15.42 0.21
N VAL A 171 -11.90 -16.42 0.96
CA VAL A 171 -11.96 -16.58 2.42
C VAL A 171 -11.46 -15.38 3.22
N ALA A 172 -12.12 -15.14 4.35
CA ALA A 172 -11.62 -14.24 5.40
C ALA A 172 -10.58 -14.94 6.28
N TYR A 173 -9.39 -14.36 6.43
CA TYR A 173 -8.36 -14.86 7.34
C TYR A 173 -8.35 -14.00 8.61
N ALA A 174 -8.80 -14.58 9.73
CA ALA A 174 -8.84 -13.86 11.00
C ALA A 174 -7.43 -13.70 11.58
N ALA A 175 -7.07 -12.46 11.94
CA ALA A 175 -5.77 -12.12 12.51
C ALA A 175 -5.68 -12.35 14.04
N GLY A 176 -6.64 -13.05 14.63
CA GLY A 176 -6.71 -13.32 16.07
C GLY A 176 -7.27 -12.18 16.94
N GLY A 177 -7.48 -12.47 18.23
CA GLY A 177 -8.09 -11.53 19.19
C GLY A 177 -7.12 -10.45 19.67
N GLY A 178 -7.59 -9.19 19.76
CA GLY A 178 -6.78 -8.04 20.17
C GLY A 178 -5.96 -7.41 19.04
N SER A 179 -6.15 -7.90 17.82
CA SER A 179 -5.52 -7.39 16.61
C SER A 179 -6.01 -5.99 16.25
N SER A 180 -5.16 -5.25 15.57
CA SER A 180 -5.46 -3.96 14.95
C SER A 180 -4.51 -3.82 13.76
N ILE A 181 -4.90 -4.41 12.64
CA ILE A 181 -4.07 -4.42 11.44
C ILE A 181 -4.10 -3.03 10.80
N GLN A 182 -2.95 -2.51 10.38
CA GLN A 182 -2.82 -1.18 9.78
C GLN A 182 -2.37 -1.22 8.32
N CYS A 183 -1.43 -2.11 8.00
CA CYS A 183 -0.84 -2.20 6.68
C CYS A 183 -0.88 -3.65 6.19
N ILE A 184 -0.87 -3.81 4.87
CA ILE A 184 -0.69 -5.07 4.17
C ILE A 184 0.38 -4.88 3.11
N VAL A 185 1.27 -5.85 3.00
CA VAL A 185 2.22 -5.96 1.89
C VAL A 185 2.16 -7.39 1.34
N ILE A 186 2.41 -7.53 0.04
CA ILE A 186 2.32 -8.79 -0.70
C ILE A 186 3.60 -8.94 -1.51
N ASP A 187 4.26 -10.09 -1.37
CA ASP A 187 5.43 -10.49 -2.15
C ASP A 187 5.66 -12.00 -1.99
N ASP A 188 6.62 -12.58 -2.70
CA ASP A 188 7.12 -13.94 -2.44
C ASP A 188 8.18 -13.88 -1.33
N PHE A 189 7.77 -14.13 -0.08
CA PHE A 189 8.65 -14.01 1.09
C PHE A 189 9.44 -15.30 1.37
N ASN A 190 9.09 -16.41 0.75
CA ASN A 190 9.72 -17.71 0.97
C ASN A 190 10.36 -18.31 -0.30
N SER A 191 10.44 -17.54 -1.38
CA SER A 191 11.02 -17.94 -2.67
C SER A 191 10.35 -19.16 -3.31
N ASP A 192 9.05 -19.36 -3.07
CA ASP A 192 8.26 -20.47 -3.63
C ASP A 192 7.45 -20.09 -4.88
N THR A 193 7.60 -18.85 -5.36
CA THR A 193 6.91 -18.21 -6.50
C THR A 193 5.44 -17.87 -6.29
N ASN A 194 4.85 -18.25 -5.16
CA ASN A 194 3.51 -17.83 -4.80
C ASN A 194 3.58 -16.55 -3.98
N LEU A 195 2.60 -15.67 -4.18
CA LEU A 195 2.50 -14.47 -3.38
C LEU A 195 1.99 -14.80 -1.98
N ASP A 196 2.70 -14.26 -1.00
CA ASP A 196 2.42 -14.31 0.42
C ASP A 196 1.87 -12.97 0.91
N ILE A 197 1.26 -12.96 2.09
CA ILE A 197 0.72 -11.74 2.71
C ILE A 197 1.40 -11.49 4.05
N ILE A 198 1.80 -10.25 4.28
CA ILE A 198 2.22 -9.75 5.60
C ILE A 198 1.26 -8.68 6.10
N LEU A 199 0.88 -8.80 7.37
CA LEU A 199 -0.08 -7.97 8.08
C LEU A 199 0.58 -7.28 9.26
N SER A 200 0.58 -5.95 9.25
CA SER A 200 1.15 -5.14 10.33
C SER A 200 0.16 -4.98 11.49
N ASN A 201 0.38 -5.67 12.60
CA ASN A 201 -0.58 -5.73 13.71
C ASN A 201 -0.18 -4.85 14.90
N GLN A 202 -0.76 -3.66 14.94
CA GLN A 202 -0.52 -2.68 16.01
C GLN A 202 -0.94 -3.21 17.39
N GLY A 203 -2.07 -3.92 17.46
CA GLY A 203 -2.67 -4.33 18.73
C GLY A 203 -1.88 -5.40 19.48
N THR A 204 -1.31 -6.35 18.72
CA THR A 204 -0.57 -7.50 19.26
C THR A 204 0.96 -7.38 19.12
N ASN A 205 1.46 -6.28 18.56
CA ASN A 205 2.90 -5.97 18.43
C ASN A 205 3.67 -7.03 17.61
N ASN A 206 3.11 -7.43 16.48
CA ASN A 206 3.73 -8.39 15.57
C ASN A 206 3.36 -8.10 14.11
N LEU A 207 4.06 -8.79 13.22
CA LEU A 207 3.60 -9.04 11.87
C LEU A 207 2.94 -10.42 11.82
N GLY A 208 1.78 -10.51 11.17
CA GLY A 208 1.18 -11.78 10.77
C GLY A 208 1.62 -12.13 9.36
N VAL A 209 2.14 -13.34 9.13
CA VAL A 209 2.59 -13.84 7.83
C VAL A 209 1.68 -14.98 7.39
N LEU A 210 1.13 -14.87 6.20
CA LEU A 210 0.27 -15.85 5.56
C LEU A 210 0.97 -16.32 4.27
N PHE A 211 1.58 -17.51 4.31
CA PHE A 211 2.22 -18.08 3.12
C PHE A 211 1.17 -18.59 2.13
N GLY A 212 1.29 -18.23 0.85
CA GLY A 212 0.35 -18.58 -0.20
C GLY A 212 0.58 -19.97 -0.76
N TYR A 213 -0.50 -20.72 -1.02
CA TYR A 213 -0.41 -21.99 -1.74
C TYR A 213 -0.48 -21.82 -3.28
N GLY A 214 -0.52 -20.58 -3.78
CA GLY A 214 -0.65 -20.30 -5.22
C GLY A 214 -2.02 -20.62 -5.81
N ASN A 215 -3.05 -20.79 -4.98
CA ASN A 215 -4.42 -21.09 -5.41
C ASN A 215 -5.46 -20.14 -4.77
N GLY A 216 -4.99 -19.02 -4.22
CA GLY A 216 -5.79 -18.07 -3.44
C GLY A 216 -6.06 -18.48 -2.00
N SER A 217 -5.53 -19.62 -1.54
CA SER A 217 -5.54 -20.02 -0.13
C SER A 217 -4.18 -19.89 0.52
N PHE A 218 -4.18 -19.69 1.85
CA PHE A 218 -2.98 -19.42 2.63
C PHE A 218 -2.78 -20.42 3.77
N GLU A 219 -1.53 -20.60 4.17
CA GLU A 219 -1.15 -21.30 5.37
C GLU A 219 -1.74 -20.64 6.62
N LYS A 220 -1.65 -21.37 7.75
CA LYS A 220 -1.99 -20.78 9.03
C LYS A 220 -1.01 -19.65 9.37
N GLU A 221 -1.55 -18.52 9.79
CA GLU A 221 -0.78 -17.33 10.19
C GLU A 221 0.40 -17.67 11.12
N MET A 222 1.60 -17.28 10.67
CA MET A 222 2.81 -17.23 11.48
C MET A 222 2.93 -15.82 12.08
N MET A 223 3.22 -15.72 13.38
CA MET A 223 3.39 -14.42 14.03
C MET A 223 4.87 -14.11 14.26
N LEU A 224 5.31 -12.94 13.81
CA LEU A 224 6.66 -12.40 14.00
C LEU A 224 6.62 -11.21 14.95
N SER A 225 7.13 -11.38 16.18
CA SER A 225 7.17 -10.28 17.15
C SER A 225 8.00 -9.10 16.63
N THR A 226 7.46 -7.88 16.72
CA THR A 226 8.20 -6.64 16.43
C THR A 226 8.77 -6.00 17.70
N GLY A 227 8.67 -6.69 18.84
CA GLY A 227 9.13 -6.23 20.15
C GLY A 227 7.99 -5.74 21.04
N SER A 228 8.24 -5.69 22.35
CA SER A 228 7.19 -5.26 23.30
C SER A 228 6.84 -3.78 23.12
N LYS A 229 5.55 -3.48 23.01
CA LYS A 229 5.01 -2.12 22.82
C LYS A 229 5.45 -1.45 21.51
N SER A 230 5.90 -2.23 20.53
CA SER A 230 6.38 -1.73 19.23
C SER A 230 5.28 -1.03 18.43
N ARG A 231 4.05 -1.56 18.44
CA ARG A 231 2.89 -1.00 17.70
C ARG A 231 3.25 -0.72 16.22
N PRO A 232 3.54 -1.75 15.42
CA PRO A 232 3.89 -1.58 14.01
C PRO A 232 2.72 -0.91 13.26
N VAL A 233 3.04 0.00 12.34
CA VAL A 233 2.04 0.78 11.59
C VAL A 233 2.25 0.82 10.08
N LEU A 234 3.49 0.69 9.61
CA LEU A 234 3.85 0.76 8.19
C LEU A 234 4.97 -0.22 7.93
N ASP A 235 4.94 -0.81 6.74
CA ASP A 235 5.96 -1.72 6.24
C ASP A 235 6.41 -1.26 4.86
N ALA A 236 7.69 -1.44 4.54
CA ALA A 236 8.23 -1.27 3.19
C ALA A 236 9.14 -2.45 2.86
N LEU A 237 9.07 -2.93 1.62
CA LEU A 237 9.78 -4.12 1.15
C LEU A 237 11.01 -3.74 0.33
N GLY A 238 12.10 -4.47 0.45
CA GLY A 238 13.27 -4.24 -0.38
C GLY A 238 14.40 -5.20 -0.06
N ASP A 239 15.46 -5.16 -0.86
CA ASP A 239 16.73 -5.81 -0.49
C ASP A 239 17.59 -4.78 0.25
N PHE A 240 17.53 -4.82 1.59
CA PHE A 240 18.21 -3.84 2.43
C PHE A 240 19.64 -4.28 2.79
N ASN A 241 19.94 -5.57 2.62
CA ASN A 241 21.21 -6.16 3.02
C ASN A 241 22.10 -6.56 1.81
N GLY A 242 21.54 -6.62 0.61
CA GLY A 242 22.21 -6.94 -0.65
C GLY A 242 22.28 -8.43 -0.98
N ASP A 243 21.41 -9.26 -0.40
CA ASP A 243 21.37 -10.71 -0.65
C ASP A 243 20.38 -11.12 -1.76
N ASN A 244 19.63 -10.16 -2.30
CA ASN A 244 18.54 -10.34 -3.28
C ASN A 244 17.33 -11.12 -2.75
N LEU A 245 17.15 -11.18 -1.42
CA LEU A 245 15.91 -11.64 -0.80
C LEU A 245 15.07 -10.44 -0.37
N VAL A 246 13.77 -10.67 -0.20
CA VAL A 246 12.86 -9.63 0.27
C VAL A 246 13.03 -9.45 1.77
N ASP A 247 13.53 -8.29 2.17
CA ASP A 247 13.57 -7.80 3.55
C ASP A 247 12.39 -6.85 3.82
N ILE A 248 12.11 -6.59 5.11
CA ILE A 248 11.01 -5.73 5.54
C ILE A 248 11.54 -4.64 6.48
N ALA A 249 11.31 -3.38 6.12
CA ALA A 249 11.46 -2.24 7.01
C ALA A 249 10.13 -1.94 7.70
N ILE A 250 10.14 -1.81 9.03
CA ILE A 250 8.92 -1.69 9.84
C ILE A 250 9.00 -0.43 10.70
N ALA A 251 8.03 0.47 10.55
CA ALA A 251 7.87 1.59 11.48
C ALA A 251 7.06 1.17 12.71
N ASN A 252 7.74 1.17 13.87
CA ASN A 252 7.15 0.88 15.16
C ASN A 252 6.79 2.19 15.88
N TYR A 253 5.51 2.57 15.83
CA TYR A 253 5.05 3.84 16.41
C TYR A 253 5.21 3.90 17.93
N GLY A 254 5.06 2.76 18.61
CA GLY A 254 5.10 2.68 20.07
C GLY A 254 6.51 2.76 20.65
N THR A 255 7.51 2.17 19.99
CA THR A 255 8.92 2.29 20.39
C THR A 255 9.64 3.46 19.72
N LYS A 256 9.03 4.07 18.70
CA LYS A 256 9.59 5.16 17.89
C LYS A 256 10.85 4.74 17.13
N GLU A 257 10.83 3.54 16.58
CA GLU A 257 11.96 2.91 15.92
C GLU A 257 11.55 2.40 14.55
N VAL A 258 12.47 2.46 13.59
CA VAL A 258 12.40 1.64 12.39
C VAL A 258 13.24 0.38 12.64
N VAL A 259 12.64 -0.78 12.46
CA VAL A 259 13.29 -2.09 12.62
C VAL A 259 13.31 -2.79 11.28
N MET A 260 14.39 -3.50 10.99
CA MET A 260 14.49 -4.32 9.77
C MET A 260 14.28 -5.79 10.13
N MET A 261 13.52 -6.50 9.32
CA MET A 261 13.43 -7.96 9.33
C MET A 261 14.07 -8.47 8.05
N LEU A 262 15.23 -9.11 8.16
CA LEU A 262 15.96 -9.65 7.03
C LEU A 262 15.38 -11.00 6.64
N GLY A 263 14.99 -11.14 5.37
CA GLY A 263 14.40 -12.35 4.83
C GLY A 263 15.41 -13.49 4.69
N ASN A 264 14.92 -14.71 4.69
CA ASN A 264 15.71 -15.91 4.37
C ASN A 264 14.93 -16.75 3.36
N GLU A 265 15.63 -17.54 2.55
CA GLU A 265 15.04 -18.41 1.50
C GLU A 265 13.96 -19.38 1.99
N ASN A 266 13.82 -19.60 3.29
CA ASN A 266 12.83 -20.50 3.88
C ASN A 266 11.60 -19.78 4.47
N GLY A 267 11.43 -18.49 4.16
CA GLY A 267 10.34 -17.65 4.70
C GLY A 267 10.53 -17.22 6.16
N THR A 268 11.71 -17.45 6.76
CA THR A 268 12.00 -16.95 8.11
C THR A 268 12.65 -15.58 8.07
N PHE A 269 12.45 -14.80 9.13
CA PHE A 269 12.96 -13.44 9.22
C PHE A 269 13.87 -13.26 10.44
N GLU A 270 15.01 -12.60 10.24
CA GLU A 270 15.91 -12.19 11.31
C GLU A 270 15.74 -10.70 11.62
N MET A 271 15.35 -10.38 12.85
CA MET A 271 15.21 -8.99 13.27
C MET A 271 16.57 -8.31 13.49
N GLN A 272 16.85 -7.25 12.74
CA GLN A 272 17.91 -6.30 13.00
C GLN A 272 17.34 -5.06 13.66
N LYS A 273 17.69 -4.84 14.94
CA LYS A 273 17.23 -3.67 15.69
C LYS A 273 18.07 -2.44 15.37
N SER A 274 17.40 -1.32 15.17
CA SER A 274 18.06 -0.02 15.22
C SER A 274 18.57 0.27 16.65
N HIS A 275 19.60 1.10 16.74
CA HIS A 275 20.08 1.61 18.03
C HIS A 275 19.45 2.98 18.29
N GLY A 276 18.49 3.03 19.22
CA GLY A 276 17.85 4.27 19.66
C GLY A 276 16.65 4.69 18.80
N LYS A 277 16.01 5.80 19.20
CA LYS A 277 14.83 6.32 18.50
C LYS A 277 15.16 6.77 17.08
N SER A 278 14.32 6.38 16.13
CA SER A 278 14.43 6.75 14.73
C SER A 278 13.61 8.01 14.38
N PHE A 279 12.56 8.31 15.14
CA PHE A 279 11.66 9.45 14.87
C PHE A 279 10.94 9.90 16.15
N ASP A 280 10.34 11.09 16.15
CA ASP A 280 9.54 11.58 17.28
C ASP A 280 8.04 11.77 16.97
N SER A 281 7.71 12.02 15.72
CA SER A 281 6.37 12.16 15.13
C SER A 281 5.81 10.83 14.63
N ARG A 282 4.50 10.80 14.33
CA ARG A 282 3.84 9.61 13.80
C ARG A 282 4.23 9.45 12.32
N PRO A 283 4.78 8.29 11.92
CA PRO A 283 5.01 8.02 10.51
C PRO A 283 3.66 7.81 9.81
N LEU A 284 3.50 8.44 8.65
CA LEU A 284 2.27 8.49 7.86
C LEU A 284 2.36 7.58 6.63
N ALA A 285 3.53 7.52 6.00
CA ALA A 285 3.80 6.64 4.87
C ALA A 285 5.28 6.24 4.89
N MET A 286 5.58 5.03 4.41
CA MET A 286 6.93 4.54 4.19
C MET A 286 6.97 3.90 2.80
N ILE A 287 8.01 4.22 2.04
CA ILE A 287 8.33 3.54 0.79
C ILE A 287 9.80 3.14 0.81
N SER A 288 10.17 2.28 -0.13
CA SER A 288 11.53 1.83 -0.36
C SER A 288 11.86 1.84 -1.84
N GLY A 289 13.15 1.92 -2.16
CA GLY A 289 13.68 1.85 -3.51
C GLY A 289 15.14 2.27 -3.54
N ASP A 290 15.79 2.10 -4.69
CA ASP A 290 17.16 2.58 -4.91
C ASP A 290 17.13 4.10 -5.16
N LEU A 291 17.33 4.88 -4.10
CA LEU A 291 17.19 6.33 -4.08
C LEU A 291 18.50 7.06 -4.41
N ASP A 292 19.65 6.37 -4.32
CA ASP A 292 20.97 6.92 -4.62
C ASP A 292 21.73 6.18 -5.75
N ASN A 293 21.08 5.21 -6.39
CA ASN A 293 21.55 4.44 -7.55
C ASN A 293 22.77 3.53 -7.22
N ASP A 294 22.80 2.96 -6.01
CA ASP A 294 23.83 2.02 -5.56
C ASP A 294 23.39 0.54 -5.63
N LYS A 295 22.14 0.28 -6.05
CA LYS A 295 21.46 -1.02 -6.14
C LYS A 295 21.04 -1.65 -4.81
N ARG A 296 21.06 -0.91 -3.72
CA ARG A 296 20.40 -1.29 -2.47
C ARG A 296 19.12 -0.51 -2.33
N SER A 297 18.20 -1.05 -1.56
CA SER A 297 17.00 -0.30 -1.22
C SER A 297 17.30 0.63 -0.05
N GLU A 298 16.91 1.89 -0.19
CA GLU A 298 16.74 2.82 0.92
C GLU A 298 15.28 2.90 1.30
N ILE A 299 14.98 3.54 2.44
CA ILE A 299 13.63 3.88 2.85
C ILE A 299 13.44 5.39 2.87
N ALA A 300 12.25 5.85 2.47
CA ALA A 300 11.79 7.21 2.69
C ALA A 300 10.52 7.16 3.55
N ILE A 301 10.46 8.01 4.58
CA ILE A 301 9.35 8.08 5.52
C ILE A 301 8.84 9.51 5.58
N VAL A 302 7.53 9.68 5.54
CA VAL A 302 6.84 10.95 5.80
C VAL A 302 6.21 10.88 7.18
N TYR A 303 6.31 11.97 7.94
CA TYR A 303 5.82 12.09 9.31
C TYR A 303 4.74 13.18 9.44
N ASP A 304 3.97 13.19 10.53
CA ASP A 304 3.07 14.29 10.83
C ASP A 304 3.82 15.57 11.27
N ASP A 305 3.35 16.74 10.81
CA ASP A 305 3.96 18.08 10.96
C ASP A 305 4.11 18.59 12.42
N ASN A 306 4.02 17.73 13.42
CA ASN A 306 4.27 18.13 14.81
C ASN A 306 5.75 18.30 15.15
N ASP A 307 6.67 18.01 14.21
CA ASP A 307 8.11 18.21 14.37
C ASP A 307 8.63 19.27 13.37
N ASN A 308 8.99 20.45 13.89
CA ASN A 308 9.88 21.41 13.22
C ASN A 308 11.34 20.96 13.32
#